data_AF-A0A2D8XID8-F1
#
_entry.id   AF-A0A2D8XID8-F1
#
_cell.length_a   1.000
_cell.length_b   1.000
_cell.length_c   1.000
_cell.angle_alpha   90.00
_cell.angle_beta   90.00
_cell.angle_gamma   90.00
#
_symmetry.space_group_name_H-M   'P 1'
#
loop_
_entity.id
_entity.type
_entity.pdbx_description
1 polymer ?
#
loop_
_entity_poly.entity_id
_entity_poly.type
_entity_poly.pdbx_seq_one_letter_code
_entity_poly.pdbx_strand_id
1 'polypeptide(L)'
;MGSMRSGALGVALLVASSVTGNAEPVGETAIFTGLDKITARITRLEVPVGERVQFGTLEILADSCNKRPPTETPETTAFVEVFDVGKTLAHELAEKDTTEPSLPRPPERLFSGWMFASSPGLNAVEHPVYDVWLIDCKMSAAETSLPPASIE
;
A
#
# COMPACT_ATOMS: atom_id res chain seq x y z
N MET A 1 63.07 39.69 28.37
CA MET A 1 62.60 39.88 26.97
C MET A 1 62.84 38.58 26.22
N GLY A 2 61.90 37.85 25.64
CA GLY A 2 60.48 37.99 25.37
C GLY A 2 60.16 36.95 24.27
N SER A 3 59.03 36.24 24.37
CA SER A 3 58.19 35.81 23.23
C SER A 3 57.06 34.91 23.74
N MET A 4 55.84 35.43 23.65
CA MET A 4 54.58 34.69 23.79
C MET A 4 54.42 33.72 22.62
N ARG A 5 53.84 32.54 22.88
CA ARG A 5 53.19 31.72 21.84
C ARG A 5 51.72 31.55 22.21
N SER A 6 50.89 32.45 21.69
CA SER A 6 49.44 32.26 21.56
C SER A 6 49.18 31.15 20.54
N GLY A 7 48.28 30.21 20.86
CA GLY A 7 47.79 29.20 19.93
C GLY A 7 46.29 29.02 20.14
N ALA A 8 45.52 29.40 19.12
CA ALA A 8 44.08 29.66 19.14
C ALA A 8 43.22 28.42 19.49
N LEU A 9 42.19 28.63 20.33
CA LEU A 9 41.02 27.75 20.40
C LEU A 9 40.21 27.92 19.10
N GLY A 10 40.26 26.94 18.21
CA GLY A 10 39.37 26.85 17.06
C GLY A 10 37.98 26.38 17.49
N VAL A 11 37.00 27.27 17.48
CA VAL A 11 35.58 26.90 17.65
C VAL A 11 35.10 26.32 16.32
N ALA A 12 34.91 25.01 16.26
CA ALA A 12 34.30 24.33 15.13
C ALA A 12 32.78 24.59 15.15
N LEU A 13 32.31 25.47 14.26
CA LEU A 13 30.90 25.78 14.07
C LEU A 13 30.24 24.64 13.29
N LEU A 14 29.54 23.74 13.99
CA LEU A 14 28.72 22.69 13.39
C LEU A 14 27.46 23.33 12.78
N VAL A 15 27.43 23.43 11.45
CA VAL A 15 26.24 23.87 10.70
C VAL A 15 25.23 22.73 10.69
N ALA A 16 24.15 22.85 11.45
CA ALA A 16 23.03 21.91 11.44
C ALA A 16 22.07 22.27 10.29
N SER A 17 22.12 21.51 9.20
CA SER A 17 21.15 21.63 8.11
C SER A 17 19.90 20.83 8.45
N SER A 18 18.78 21.51 8.70
CA SER A 18 17.46 20.89 8.84
C SER A 18 16.88 20.56 7.46
N VAL A 19 16.70 19.27 7.16
CA VAL A 19 15.95 18.80 6.00
C VAL A 19 14.46 18.88 6.31
N THR A 20 13.73 19.79 5.66
CA THR A 20 12.27 19.76 5.59
C THR A 20 11.85 18.86 4.43
N GLY A 21 11.28 17.69 4.72
CA GLY A 21 10.61 16.84 3.73
C GLY A 21 9.12 17.18 3.64
N ASN A 22 8.59 17.34 2.43
CA ASN A 22 7.15 17.37 2.21
C ASN A 22 6.61 15.94 2.39
N ALA A 23 5.70 15.74 3.33
CA ALA A 23 4.97 14.48 3.45
C ALA A 23 3.95 14.40 2.31
N GLU A 24 4.07 13.39 1.45
CA GLU A 24 3.05 13.12 0.43
C GLU A 24 1.74 12.73 1.14
N PRO A 25 0.59 13.28 0.73
CA PRO A 25 -0.67 12.95 1.35
C PRO A 25 -0.98 11.46 1.13
N VAL A 26 -1.09 10.71 2.23
CA VAL A 26 -1.40 9.28 2.21
C VAL A 26 -2.92 9.12 2.20
N GLY A 27 -3.44 8.35 1.25
CA GLY A 27 -4.86 8.01 1.18
C GLY A 27 -5.27 7.11 2.36
N GLU A 28 -6.50 7.29 2.84
CA GLU A 28 -7.05 6.52 3.97
C GLU A 28 -7.61 5.17 3.51
N THR A 29 -8.07 5.08 2.26
CA THR A 29 -8.74 3.89 1.75
C THR A 29 -8.34 3.63 0.31
N ALA A 30 -7.83 2.42 0.06
CA ALA A 30 -7.57 1.90 -1.27
C ALA A 30 -8.83 1.29 -1.87
N ILE A 31 -9.11 1.64 -3.12
CA ILE A 31 -10.28 1.15 -3.85
C ILE A 31 -9.81 0.18 -4.91
N PHE A 32 -10.25 -1.06 -4.79
CA PHE A 32 -9.93 -2.14 -5.71
C PHE A 32 -11.16 -2.56 -6.50
N THR A 33 -10.90 -3.17 -7.64
CA THR A 33 -11.88 -4.01 -8.33
C THR A 33 -11.50 -5.46 -8.14
N GLY A 34 -12.45 -6.27 -7.69
CA GLY A 34 -12.35 -7.72 -7.61
C GLY A 34 -13.24 -8.39 -8.64
N LEU A 35 -12.68 -9.29 -9.47
CA LEU A 35 -13.40 -10.12 -10.41
C LEU A 35 -13.39 -11.57 -9.92
N ASP A 36 -14.56 -12.17 -9.79
CA ASP A 36 -14.71 -13.62 -9.68
C ASP A 36 -14.86 -14.20 -11.10
N LYS A 37 -13.87 -14.98 -11.55
CA LYS A 37 -13.80 -15.59 -12.88
C LYS A 37 -14.83 -16.71 -13.08
N ILE A 38 -15.31 -17.33 -12.00
CA ILE A 38 -16.29 -18.41 -12.05
C ILE A 38 -17.68 -17.84 -12.27
N THR A 39 -18.03 -16.78 -11.54
CA THR A 39 -19.35 -16.14 -11.63
C THR A 39 -19.40 -14.95 -12.58
N ALA A 40 -18.26 -14.52 -13.12
CA ALA A 40 -18.07 -13.31 -13.91
C ALA A 40 -18.56 -12.03 -13.19
N ARG A 41 -18.56 -12.01 -11.86
CA ARG A 41 -19.03 -10.88 -11.05
C ARG A 41 -17.87 -9.94 -10.71
N ILE A 42 -18.05 -8.66 -11.02
CA ILE A 42 -17.14 -7.58 -10.65
C ILE A 42 -17.68 -6.86 -9.42
N THR A 43 -16.83 -6.64 -8.42
CA THR A 43 -17.18 -5.97 -7.16
C THR A 43 -16.15 -4.88 -6.87
N ARG A 44 -16.62 -3.72 -6.39
CA ARG A 44 -15.75 -2.67 -5.85
C ARG A 44 -15.48 -2.96 -4.38
N LEU A 45 -14.21 -2.95 -4.01
CA LEU A 45 -13.74 -3.24 -2.66
C LEU A 45 -13.12 -1.98 -2.09
N GLU A 46 -13.55 -1.58 -0.90
CA GLU A 46 -12.94 -0.49 -0.15
C GLU A 46 -12.09 -1.11 0.95
N VAL A 47 -10.78 -0.88 0.88
CA VAL A 47 -9.79 -1.46 1.78
C VAL A 47 -9.11 -0.32 2.54
N PRO A 48 -9.48 -0.10 3.80
CA PRO A 48 -8.79 0.87 4.66
C PRO A 48 -7.31 0.51 4.75
N VAL A 49 -6.45 1.54 4.73
CA VAL A 49 -5.00 1.31 4.82
C VAL A 49 -4.65 0.71 6.18
N GLY A 50 -3.91 -0.39 6.18
CA GLY A 50 -3.53 -1.16 7.37
C GLY A 50 -4.56 -2.20 7.83
N GLU A 51 -5.71 -2.33 7.14
CA GLU A 51 -6.73 -3.32 7.45
C GLU A 51 -6.82 -4.42 6.39
N ARG A 52 -7.20 -5.63 6.83
CA ARG A 52 -7.45 -6.78 5.95
C ARG A 52 -8.93 -6.82 5.58
N VAL A 53 -9.21 -6.85 4.28
CA VAL A 53 -10.57 -7.01 3.75
C VAL A 53 -10.65 -8.30 2.95
N GLN A 54 -11.72 -9.06 3.18
CA GLN A 54 -11.93 -10.36 2.54
C GLN A 54 -12.67 -10.21 1.20
N PHE A 55 -12.19 -10.92 0.17
CA PHE A 55 -12.86 -11.11 -1.11
C PHE A 55 -12.79 -12.58 -1.52
N GLY A 56 -13.89 -13.32 -1.30
CA GLY A 56 -13.91 -14.77 -1.52
C GLY A 56 -12.94 -15.49 -0.58
N THR A 57 -11.95 -16.18 -1.15
CA THR A 57 -10.85 -16.83 -0.39
C THR A 57 -9.60 -15.97 -0.28
N LEU A 58 -9.64 -14.72 -0.76
CA LEU A 58 -8.54 -13.78 -0.67
C LEU A 58 -8.71 -12.85 0.52
N GLU A 59 -7.62 -12.58 1.23
CA GLU A 59 -7.50 -11.42 2.12
C GLU A 59 -6.60 -10.39 1.46
N ILE A 60 -7.08 -9.15 1.36
CA ILE A 60 -6.37 -8.04 0.74
C ILE A 60 -5.97 -7.06 1.85
N LEU A 61 -4.69 -6.70 1.89
CA LEU A 61 -4.13 -5.70 2.79
C LEU A 61 -3.49 -4.59 1.94
N ALA A 62 -3.95 -3.36 2.12
CA ALA A 62 -3.30 -2.19 1.54
C ALA A 62 -2.43 -1.52 2.61
N ASP A 63 -1.11 -1.54 2.46
CA ASP A 63 -0.20 -0.89 3.41
C ASP A 63 0.00 0.59 3.10
N SER A 64 -0.18 0.97 1.84
CA SER A 64 -0.04 2.35 1.38
C SER A 64 -1.01 2.61 0.24
N CYS A 65 -1.57 3.82 0.21
CA CYS A 65 -2.40 4.33 -0.88
C CYS A 65 -1.97 5.77 -1.15
N ASN A 66 -1.65 6.10 -2.40
CA ASN A 66 -1.27 7.45 -2.79
C ASN A 66 -1.98 7.83 -4.09
N LYS A 67 -2.55 9.03 -4.11
CA LYS A 67 -3.20 9.63 -5.27
C LYS A 67 -2.56 10.99 -5.52
N ARG A 68 -2.03 11.18 -6.71
CA ARG A 68 -1.43 12.46 -7.10
C ARG A 68 -2.50 13.55 -7.21
N PRO A 69 -2.14 14.80 -6.88
CA PRO A 69 -3.05 15.94 -7.01
C PRO A 69 -3.39 16.21 -8.49
N PRO A 70 -4.51 16.90 -8.77
CA PRO A 70 -4.95 17.18 -10.14
C PRO A 70 -4.02 18.13 -10.91
N THR A 71 -3.09 18.81 -10.24
CA THR A 71 -2.07 19.67 -10.86
C THR A 71 -0.91 18.90 -11.47
N GLU A 72 -0.77 17.61 -11.16
CA GLU A 72 0.24 16.71 -11.71
C GLU A 72 -0.40 15.69 -12.66
N THR A 73 0.42 14.90 -13.35
CA THR A 73 -0.06 13.76 -14.14
C THR A 73 -0.83 12.79 -13.24
N PRO A 74 -2.11 12.48 -13.56
CA PRO A 74 -2.94 11.61 -12.73
C PRO A 74 -2.33 10.21 -12.60
N GLU A 75 -1.96 9.84 -11.38
CA GLU A 75 -1.51 8.50 -11.04
C GLU A 75 -1.97 8.17 -9.63
N THR A 76 -2.38 6.92 -9.46
CA THR A 76 -2.78 6.36 -8.17
C THR A 76 -2.04 5.05 -7.98
N THR A 77 -1.34 4.92 -6.86
CA THR A 77 -0.49 3.78 -6.55
C THR A 77 -0.78 3.26 -5.15
N ALA A 78 -0.76 1.94 -4.97
CA ALA A 78 -0.91 1.31 -3.66
C ALA A 78 0.08 0.17 -3.52
N PHE A 79 0.67 0.03 -2.33
CA PHE A 79 1.42 -1.18 -1.98
C PHE A 79 0.44 -2.16 -1.32
N VAL A 80 0.42 -3.38 -1.84
CA VAL A 80 -0.63 -4.35 -1.52
C VAL A 80 -0.01 -5.71 -1.25
N GLU A 81 -0.47 -6.34 -0.18
CA GLU A 81 -0.26 -7.76 0.08
C GLU A 81 -1.60 -8.50 -0.08
N VAL A 82 -1.59 -9.64 -0.76
CA VAL A 82 -2.78 -10.50 -0.90
C VAL A 82 -2.45 -11.91 -0.44
N PHE A 83 -3.34 -12.48 0.36
CA PHE A 83 -3.20 -13.80 0.96
C PHE A 83 -4.31 -14.74 0.50
N ASP A 84 -3.99 -16.01 0.28
CA ASP A 84 -4.95 -17.09 -0.01
C ASP A 84 -5.26 -17.89 1.26
N VAL A 85 -6.41 -17.60 1.86
CA VAL A 85 -6.87 -18.40 3.01
C VAL A 85 -7.40 -19.76 2.56
N GLY A 86 -7.86 -19.90 1.31
CA GLY A 86 -8.43 -21.13 0.77
C GLY A 86 -7.39 -22.26 0.66
N LYS A 87 -6.20 -21.95 0.12
CA LYS A 87 -5.09 -22.93 0.09
C LYS A 87 -4.63 -23.36 1.47
N THR A 88 -4.58 -22.42 2.41
CA THR A 88 -4.14 -22.69 3.78
C THR A 88 -5.07 -23.70 4.46
N LEU A 89 -6.39 -23.50 4.31
CA LEU A 89 -7.39 -24.44 4.81
C LEU A 89 -7.31 -25.81 4.13
N ALA A 90 -7.08 -25.85 2.81
CA ALA A 90 -6.91 -27.12 2.09
C ALA A 90 -5.68 -27.91 2.59
N HIS A 91 -4.58 -27.22 2.86
CA HIS A 91 -3.39 -27.83 3.46
C HIS A 91 -3.64 -28.32 4.89
N GLU A 92 -4.33 -27.54 5.72
CA GLU A 92 -4.67 -27.95 7.09
C GLU A 92 -5.54 -29.21 7.10
N LEU A 93 -6.50 -29.32 6.19
CA LEU A 93 -7.35 -30.51 6.03
C LEU A 93 -6.56 -31.74 5.58
N ALA A 94 -5.57 -31.57 4.69
CA ALA A 94 -4.71 -32.66 4.22
C ALA A 94 -3.72 -33.12 5.31
N GLU A 95 -3.24 -32.21 6.15
CA GLU A 95 -2.26 -32.51 7.20
C GLU A 95 -2.88 -33.21 8.42
N LYS A 96 -4.18 -33.02 8.65
CA LYS A 96 -4.97 -33.67 9.72
C LYS A 96 -4.94 -35.21 9.69
N ASP A 97 -4.56 -35.81 8.56
CA ASP A 97 -4.42 -37.27 8.41
C ASP A 97 -3.10 -37.82 8.99
N THR A 98 -2.24 -36.95 9.54
CA THR A 98 -0.99 -37.33 10.21
C THR A 98 -1.10 -37.20 11.73
N THR A 99 -0.45 -38.11 12.46
CA THR A 99 -0.49 -38.17 13.95
C THR A 99 0.35 -37.07 14.62
N GLU A 100 1.07 -36.28 13.83
CA GLU A 100 1.95 -35.22 14.34
C GLU A 100 1.17 -33.90 14.50
N PRO A 101 1.36 -33.16 15.61
CA PRO A 101 0.73 -31.87 15.80
C PRO A 101 1.30 -30.84 14.80
N SER A 102 0.50 -30.45 13.81
CA SER A 102 0.82 -29.36 12.89
C SER A 102 0.61 -28.01 13.58
N LEU A 103 1.62 -27.14 13.50
CA LEU A 103 1.50 -25.76 13.99
C LEU A 103 0.54 -24.98 13.07
N PRO A 104 -0.25 -24.02 13.61
CA PRO A 104 -1.07 -23.13 12.78
C PRO A 104 -0.19 -22.41 11.76
N ARG A 105 -0.45 -22.64 10.48
CA ARG A 105 0.29 -22.02 9.38
C ARG A 105 -0.34 -20.66 9.07
N PRO A 106 0.44 -19.58 8.96
CA PRO A 106 -0.11 -18.31 8.50
C PRO A 106 -0.62 -18.46 7.06
N PRO A 107 -1.60 -17.64 6.63
CA PRO A 107 -2.13 -17.73 5.29
C PRO A 107 -1.06 -17.49 4.23
N GLU A 108 -1.07 -18.29 3.16
CA GLU A 108 -0.11 -18.18 2.06
C GLU A 108 -0.22 -16.81 1.38
N ARG A 109 0.87 -16.04 1.37
CA ARG A 109 0.90 -14.77 0.64
C ARG A 109 1.06 -15.03 -0.85
N LEU A 110 0.03 -14.72 -1.63
CA LEU A 110 0.02 -14.86 -3.09
C LEU A 110 0.72 -13.72 -3.80
N PHE A 111 0.59 -12.50 -3.28
CA PHE A 111 1.08 -11.29 -3.93
C PHE A 111 1.63 -10.30 -2.91
N SER A 112 2.68 -9.60 -3.30
CA SER A 112 3.21 -8.44 -2.58
C SER A 112 3.85 -7.50 -3.60
N GLY A 113 3.34 -6.29 -3.73
CA GLY A 113 3.87 -5.33 -4.69
C GLY A 113 3.07 -4.06 -4.83
N TRP A 114 3.62 -3.17 -5.66
CA TRP A 114 3.00 -1.92 -6.04
C TRP A 114 2.03 -2.12 -7.19
N MET A 115 0.79 -1.66 -7.02
CA MET A 115 -0.24 -1.59 -8.06
C MET A 115 -0.40 -0.17 -8.57
N PHE A 116 -0.76 -0.03 -9.85
CA PHE A 116 -0.95 1.25 -10.54
C PHE A 116 -2.35 1.30 -11.13
N ALA A 117 -3.16 2.28 -10.74
CA ALA A 117 -4.53 2.40 -11.21
C ALA A 117 -4.62 2.71 -12.72
N SER A 118 -3.63 3.42 -13.26
CA SER A 118 -3.55 3.75 -14.69
C SER A 118 -3.19 2.55 -15.57
N SER A 119 -2.49 1.56 -14.98
CA SER A 119 -1.99 0.37 -15.68
C SER A 119 -2.20 -0.89 -14.85
N PRO A 120 -3.46 -1.33 -14.63
CA PRO A 120 -3.76 -2.47 -13.75
C PRO A 120 -3.03 -3.76 -14.15
N GLY A 121 -2.86 -4.00 -15.44
CA GLY A 121 -2.21 -5.21 -15.96
C GLY A 121 -0.70 -5.31 -15.72
N LEU A 122 -0.03 -4.27 -15.18
CA LEU A 122 1.40 -4.35 -14.88
C LEU A 122 1.70 -5.15 -13.61
N ASN A 123 0.82 -5.09 -12.62
CA ASN A 123 1.02 -5.68 -11.30
C ASN A 123 -0.31 -6.06 -10.63
N ALA A 124 -1.23 -6.68 -11.38
CA ALA A 124 -2.47 -7.20 -10.81
C ALA A 124 -2.24 -8.53 -10.08
N VAL A 125 -3.13 -8.86 -9.14
CA VAL A 125 -3.19 -10.20 -8.57
C VAL A 125 -3.88 -11.12 -9.55
N GLU A 126 -3.16 -12.14 -10.02
CA GLU A 126 -3.69 -13.19 -10.87
C GLU A 126 -3.86 -14.47 -10.06
N HIS A 127 -5.09 -14.76 -9.65
CA HIS A 127 -5.45 -16.02 -8.99
C HIS A 127 -6.33 -16.86 -9.95
N PRO A 128 -6.32 -18.21 -9.89
CA PRO A 128 -7.12 -19.05 -10.79
C PRO A 128 -8.62 -18.74 -10.78
N VAL A 129 -9.13 -18.25 -9.65
CA VAL A 129 -10.56 -17.94 -9.44
C VAL A 129 -10.83 -16.43 -9.38
N TYR A 130 -9.86 -15.63 -8.93
CA TYR A 130 -10.08 -14.22 -8.61
C TYR A 130 -9.03 -13.34 -9.29
N ASP A 131 -9.42 -12.15 -9.73
CA ASP A 131 -8.47 -11.09 -10.07
C ASP A 131 -8.75 -9.87 -9.20
N VAL A 132 -7.69 -9.21 -8.74
CA VAL A 132 -7.79 -7.99 -7.93
C VAL A 132 -6.80 -6.96 -8.44
N TRP A 133 -7.28 -5.74 -8.68
CA TRP A 133 -6.44 -4.63 -9.08
C TRP A 133 -6.92 -3.28 -8.52
N LEU A 134 -5.97 -2.38 -8.30
CA LEU A 134 -6.22 -1.03 -7.81
C LEU A 134 -6.94 -0.20 -8.88
N ILE A 135 -7.92 0.60 -8.46
CA ILE A 135 -8.60 1.57 -9.34
C ILE A 135 -8.60 3.00 -8.80
N ASP A 136 -8.53 3.20 -7.49
CA ASP A 136 -8.44 4.55 -6.91
C ASP A 136 -7.95 4.52 -5.44
N CYS A 137 -7.65 5.69 -4.90
CA CYS A 137 -7.41 5.94 -3.48
C CYS A 137 -8.33 7.08 -3.03
N LYS A 138 -9.05 6.88 -1.92
CA LYS A 138 -9.75 7.97 -1.25
C LYS A 138 -8.78 8.66 -0.30
N MET A 139 -8.62 9.96 -0.48
CA MET A 139 -7.83 10.80 0.41
C MET A 139 -8.71 11.32 1.55
N SER A 140 -8.11 11.56 2.71
CA SER A 140 -8.74 12.36 3.76
C SER A 140 -9.27 13.67 3.16
N ALA A 141 -10.43 14.13 3.61
CA ALA A 141 -11.12 15.30 3.06
C ALA A 141 -10.37 16.65 3.23
N ALA A 142 -9.10 16.68 3.63
CA ALA A 142 -8.33 17.89 3.87
C ALA A 142 -7.95 18.66 2.59
N GLU A 143 -8.08 18.08 1.39
CA GLU A 143 -7.63 18.73 0.13
C GLU A 143 -8.73 18.92 -0.92
N THR A 144 -10.01 18.94 -0.53
CA THR A 144 -11.10 19.42 -1.40
C THR A 144 -11.54 20.83 -0.96
N SER A 145 -10.66 21.81 -1.09
CA SER A 145 -11.06 23.22 -0.94
C SER A 145 -10.46 24.13 -2.01
N LEU A 146 -10.67 23.77 -3.28
CA LEU A 146 -10.71 24.77 -4.35
C LEU A 146 -11.90 24.43 -5.26
N PRO A 147 -13.05 25.14 -5.13
CA PRO A 147 -14.12 25.02 -6.11
C PRO A 147 -13.59 25.49 -7.47
N PRO A 148 -13.99 24.85 -8.60
CA PRO A 148 -13.60 25.30 -9.91
C PRO A 148 -14.07 26.74 -10.10
N ALA A 149 -13.14 27.65 -10.39
CA ALA A 149 -13.44 29.02 -10.74
C ALA A 149 -14.44 29.00 -11.90
N SER A 150 -15.69 29.37 -11.61
CA SER A 150 -16.70 29.66 -12.62
C SER A 150 -16.21 30.88 -13.38
N ILE A 151 -15.84 30.69 -14.65
CA ILE A 151 -15.61 31.79 -15.59
C ILE A 151 -16.97 32.05 -16.25
N GLU A 152 -17.52 33.21 -15.93
CA GLU A 152 -18.68 33.83 -16.57
C GLU A 152 -18.30 34.43 -17.94
#